data_AF-A0A9X1UH92-F1
#
_entry.id   AF-A0A9X1UH92-F1
#
_cell.length_a   1.000
_cell.length_b   1.000
_cell.length_c   1.000
_cell.angle_alpha   90.00
_cell.angle_beta   90.00
_cell.angle_gamma   90.00
#
_symmetry.space_group_name_H-M   'P 1'
#
loop_
_entity.id
_entity.type
_entity.pdbx_description
1 polymer ?
#
loop_
_entity_poly.entity_id
_entity_poly.type
_entity_poly.pdbx_seq_one_letter_code
_entity_poly.pdbx_strand_id
1 'polypeptide(L)'
;MYPLLEFLATLPQFHAARPAREVLHIGTGCVFSMANGVGPQLPSETTLKARWPGQLESECHEIDGLDAVNFYMREARTLGAEPASINRAIATLDHAMGGETAFSAPVRSAEAYIGGPRDK
;
A
#
# COMPACT_ATOMS: atom_id res chain seq x y z
N MET A 1 10.19 11.74 -2.07
CA MET A 1 9.88 10.52 -1.30
C MET A 1 8.60 9.96 -1.88
N TYR A 2 8.44 8.64 -2.01
CA TYR A 2 7.23 8.04 -2.62
C TYR A 2 6.53 7.18 -1.57
N PRO A 3 5.67 7.78 -0.72
CA PRO A 3 5.23 7.15 0.53
C PRO A 3 4.56 5.79 0.32
N LEU A 4 3.72 5.66 -0.71
CA LEU A 4 3.01 4.40 -1.00
C LEU A 4 3.96 3.29 -1.43
N LEU A 5 4.92 3.56 -2.31
CA LEU A 5 5.90 2.55 -2.73
C LEU A 5 6.81 2.15 -1.58
N GLU A 6 7.22 3.12 -0.75
CA GLU A 6 8.01 2.86 0.44
C GLU A 6 7.24 2.00 1.46
N PHE A 7 5.94 2.26 1.63
CA PHE A 7 5.07 1.41 2.44
C PHE A 7 4.95 -0.01 1.88
N LEU A 8 4.65 -0.17 0.60
CA LEU A 8 4.52 -1.49 -0.03
C LEU A 8 5.82 -2.30 0.12
N ALA A 9 6.97 -1.64 -0.03
CA ALA A 9 8.29 -2.25 0.20
C ALA A 9 8.52 -2.78 1.63
N THR A 10 7.72 -2.36 2.62
CA THR A 10 7.79 -2.91 3.99
C THR A 10 7.00 -4.20 4.18
N LEU A 11 6.10 -4.52 3.25
CA LEU A 11 5.25 -5.70 3.33
C LEU A 11 6.02 -6.95 2.83
N PRO A 12 5.86 -8.11 3.47
CA PRO A 12 6.67 -9.30 3.19
C PRO A 12 6.48 -9.88 1.79
N GLN A 13 5.33 -9.64 1.15
CA GLN A 13 5.05 -10.10 -0.21
C GLN A 13 5.61 -9.18 -1.29
N PHE A 14 6.35 -8.13 -0.92
CA PHE A 14 6.95 -7.19 -1.87
C PHE A 14 8.48 -7.21 -1.81
N HIS A 15 9.09 -7.06 -2.98
CA HIS A 15 10.51 -6.82 -3.13
C HIS A 15 10.75 -5.41 -3.68
N ALA A 16 11.59 -4.63 -2.99
CA ALA A 16 11.87 -3.25 -3.37
C ALA A 16 13.00 -3.16 -4.41
N ALA A 17 12.70 -2.59 -5.57
CA ALA A 17 13.69 -2.24 -6.58
C ALA A 17 14.02 -0.74 -6.49
N ARG A 18 14.81 -0.36 -5.49
CA ARG A 18 15.13 1.04 -5.18
C ARG A 18 15.71 1.85 -6.35
N PRO A 19 16.63 1.32 -7.19
CA PRO A 19 17.17 2.06 -8.34
C PRO A 19 16.11 2.40 -9.39
N ALA A 20 15.10 1.54 -9.54
CA ALA A 20 14.02 1.71 -10.52
C ALA A 20 12.82 2.49 -9.96
N ARG A 21 12.76 2.74 -8.64
CA ARG A 21 11.60 3.30 -7.94
C ARG A 21 10.35 2.45 -8.15
N GLU A 22 10.53 1.14 -8.02
CA GLU A 22 9.48 0.14 -8.21
C GLU A 22 9.41 -0.82 -7.02
N VAL A 23 8.25 -1.44 -6.83
CA VAL A 23 8.09 -2.61 -5.95
C VAL A 23 7.49 -3.76 -6.73
N LEU A 24 8.02 -4.96 -6.53
CA LEU A 24 7.56 -6.19 -7.17
C LEU A 24 6.75 -7.01 -6.16
N HIS A 25 5.50 -7.33 -6.50
CA HIS A 25 4.71 -8.28 -5.75
C HIS A 25 5.15 -9.71 -6.07
N ILE A 26 5.73 -10.41 -5.10
CA ILE A 26 6.38 -11.71 -5.28
C ILE A 26 5.37 -12.80 -5.68
N GLY A 27 4.14 -12.74 -5.17
CA GLY A 27 3.11 -13.76 -5.44
C GLY A 27 2.55 -13.73 -6.85
N THR A 28 2.57 -12.56 -7.52
CA THR A 28 1.92 -12.38 -8.83
C THR A 28 2.87 -11.90 -9.92
N GLY A 29 4.09 -11.47 -9.57
CA GLY A 29 5.03 -10.85 -10.50
C GLY A 29 4.64 -9.44 -10.93
N CYS A 30 3.62 -8.83 -10.32
CA CYS A 30 3.19 -7.48 -10.65
C CYS A 30 4.21 -6.44 -10.18
N VAL A 31 4.55 -5.51 -11.06
CA VAL A 31 5.43 -4.38 -10.74
C VAL A 31 4.58 -3.14 -10.52
N PHE A 32 4.77 -2.49 -9.38
CA PHE A 32 4.17 -1.21 -9.07
C PHE A 32 5.21 -0.10 -9.16
N SER A 33 4.87 0.96 -9.85
CA SER A 33 5.70 2.16 -10.03
C SER A 33 4.84 3.43 -9.87
N MET A 34 5.49 4.59 -9.86
CA MET A 34 4.77 5.86 -9.74
C MET A 34 4.04 6.20 -11.03
N ALA A 35 2.80 6.67 -10.91
CA ALA A 35 2.13 7.34 -12.01
C ALA A 35 2.80 8.70 -12.28
N ASN A 36 3.64 8.79 -13.30
CA ASN A 36 4.20 10.07 -13.75
C ASN A 36 3.10 10.90 -14.46
N GLY A 37 2.67 12.00 -13.83
CA GLY A 37 1.90 13.11 -14.43
C GLY A 37 1.89 14.28 -13.44
N VAL A 38 2.66 15.37 -13.63
CA VAL A 38 2.51 16.46 -14.62
C VAL A 38 1.10 17.08 -14.59
N GLY A 39 0.82 17.90 -13.58
CA GLY A 39 -0.32 18.83 -13.59
C GLY A 39 -0.80 19.21 -12.19
N PRO A 40 -1.28 20.45 -11.95
CA PRO A 40 -1.45 20.98 -10.59
C PRO A 40 -2.76 20.59 -9.86
N GLN A 41 -3.48 19.50 -10.24
CA GLN A 41 -4.89 19.36 -9.81
C GLN A 41 -5.39 18.01 -9.29
N LEU A 42 -4.54 17.02 -9.03
CA LEU A 42 -4.86 15.96 -8.06
C LEU A 42 -3.58 15.64 -7.28
N PRO A 43 -3.66 15.17 -6.02
CA PRO A 43 -2.47 14.69 -5.35
C PRO A 43 -2.04 13.42 -6.09
N SER A 44 -1.14 13.55 -7.06
CA SER A 44 -0.47 12.47 -7.81
C SER A 44 0.26 11.46 -6.91
N GLU A 45 0.15 11.63 -5.60
CA GLU A 45 0.72 10.83 -4.52
C GLU A 45 -0.15 9.61 -4.18
N THR A 46 -1.38 9.51 -4.69
CA THR A 46 -2.29 8.38 -4.38
C THR A 46 -2.47 7.35 -5.50
N THR A 47 -1.91 7.54 -6.69
CA THR A 47 -2.09 6.63 -7.84
C THR A 47 -0.81 5.85 -8.13
N LEU A 48 -0.94 4.54 -8.34
CA LEU A 48 0.17 3.66 -8.72
C LEU A 48 -0.03 3.15 -10.15
N LYS A 49 1.06 2.97 -10.87
CA LYS A 49 1.08 2.21 -12.12
C LYS A 49 1.37 0.75 -11.80
N ALA A 50 0.52 -0.15 -12.27
CA ALA A 50 0.66 -1.58 -12.15
C ALA A 50 1.00 -2.18 -13.52
N ARG A 51 1.98 -3.08 -13.55
CA ARG A 51 2.41 -3.80 -14.75
C ARG A 51 2.52 -5.29 -14.46
N TRP A 52 1.71 -6.08 -15.14
CA TRP A 52 1.70 -7.53 -15.00
C TRP A 52 2.82 -8.20 -15.81
N PRO A 53 3.21 -9.44 -15.47
CA PRO A 53 4.17 -10.19 -16.25
C PRO A 53 3.77 -10.28 -17.74
N GLY A 54 4.73 -10.03 -18.62
CA GLY A 54 4.52 -10.03 -20.07
C GLY A 54 4.00 -8.71 -20.65
N GLN A 55 3.63 -7.74 -19.82
CA GLN A 55 3.23 -6.41 -20.29
C GLN A 55 4.44 -5.48 -20.50
N LEU A 56 4.38 -4.69 -21.57
CA LEU A 56 5.30 -3.60 -21.85
C LEU A 56 5.03 -2.41 -20.91
N GLU A 57 6.00 -1.50 -20.82
CA GLU A 57 5.85 -0.29 -20.00
C GLU A 57 4.70 0.61 -20.46
N SER A 58 4.43 0.65 -21.76
CA SER A 58 3.29 1.36 -22.36
C SER A 58 1.92 0.75 -22.03
N GLU A 59 1.90 -0.46 -21.46
CA GLU A 59 0.69 -1.22 -21.12
C GLU A 59 0.38 -1.18 -19.62
N CYS A 60 1.05 -0.31 -18.86
CA CYS A 60 0.80 -0.16 -17.44
C CYS A 60 -0.63 0.36 -17.18
N HIS A 61 -1.26 -0.16 -16.13
CA HIS A 61 -2.58 0.27 -15.68
C HIS A 61 -2.46 1.18 -14.46
N GLU A 62 -3.20 2.28 -14.43
CA GLU A 62 -3.30 3.10 -13.23
C GLU A 62 -4.30 2.48 -12.25
N ILE A 63 -3.90 2.39 -11.00
CA ILE A 63 -4.73 1.90 -9.91
C ILE A 63 -4.73 2.89 -8.75
N ASP A 64 -5.83 2.90 -8.02
CA ASP A 64 -5.91 3.62 -6.75
C ASP A 64 -4.95 2.96 -5.74
N GLY A 65 -3.99 3.75 -5.27
CA GLY A 65 -2.95 3.30 -4.36
C GLY A 65 -3.48 3.04 -2.94
N LEU A 66 -4.57 3.68 -2.54
CA LEU A 66 -5.19 3.44 -1.23
C LEU A 66 -5.90 2.08 -1.22
N ASP A 67 -6.65 1.77 -2.27
CA ASP A 67 -7.29 0.47 -2.44
C ASP A 67 -6.26 -0.66 -2.54
N ALA A 68 -5.17 -0.42 -3.28
CA ALA A 68 -4.06 -1.36 -3.36
C ALA A 68 -3.44 -1.64 -1.99
N VAL A 69 -3.12 -0.59 -1.23
CA VAL A 69 -2.57 -0.74 0.13
C VAL A 69 -3.53 -1.49 1.04
N ASN A 70 -4.83 -1.16 1.02
CA ASN A 70 -5.83 -1.86 1.82
C ASN A 70 -5.92 -3.36 1.50
N PHE A 71 -5.86 -3.71 0.22
CA PHE A 71 -5.81 -5.10 -0.22
C PHE A 71 -4.56 -5.81 0.29
N TYR A 72 -3.37 -5.23 0.05
CA TYR A 72 -2.09 -5.85 0.40
C TYR A 72 -1.84 -5.94 1.90
N MET A 73 -2.42 -5.04 2.72
CA MET A 73 -2.41 -5.20 4.17
C MET A 73 -3.21 -6.41 4.65
N ARG A 74 -4.40 -6.66 4.07
CA ARG A 74 -5.21 -7.83 4.42
C ARG A 74 -4.48 -9.12 4.05
N GLU A 75 -3.83 -9.12 2.90
CA GLU A 75 -3.00 -10.24 2.48
C GLU A 75 -1.79 -10.44 3.41
N ALA A 76 -1.04 -9.38 3.75
CA ALA A 76 0.11 -9.47 4.65
C ALA A 76 -0.26 -10.07 6.01
N ARG A 77 -1.42 -9.66 6.58
CA ARG A 77 -1.96 -10.26 7.82
C ARG A 77 -2.25 -11.75 7.66
N THR A 78 -2.80 -12.14 6.51
CA THR A 78 -3.11 -13.55 6.19
C THR A 78 -1.84 -14.38 6.06
N LEU A 79 -0.75 -13.77 5.58
CA LEU A 79 0.58 -14.39 5.47
C LEU A 79 1.36 -14.39 6.80
N GLY A 80 0.76 -13.91 7.90
CA GLY A 80 1.36 -13.95 9.24
C GLY A 80 2.26 -12.75 9.58
N ALA A 81 2.18 -11.64 8.84
CA ALA A 81 2.88 -10.42 9.20
C ALA A 81 2.43 -9.91 10.59
N GLU A 82 3.40 -9.53 11.42
CA GLU A 82 3.13 -9.06 12.77
C GLU A 82 2.24 -7.80 12.74
N PRO A 83 1.10 -7.77 13.48
CA PRO A 83 0.20 -6.62 13.50
C PRO A 83 0.89 -5.30 13.88
N ALA A 84 1.85 -5.35 14.81
CA ALA A 84 2.61 -4.17 15.22
C ALA A 84 3.47 -3.61 14.08
N SER A 85 4.05 -4.47 13.24
CA SER A 85 4.84 -4.05 12.07
C SER A 85 3.97 -3.37 11.01
N ILE A 86 2.77 -3.90 10.75
CA ILE A 86 1.80 -3.27 9.83
C ILE A 86 1.33 -1.92 10.38
N ASN A 87 1.00 -1.84 11.68
CA ASN A 87 0.53 -0.59 12.29
C ASN A 87 1.61 0.51 12.26
N ARG A 88 2.89 0.16 12.47
CA ARG A 88 4.00 1.11 12.31
C ARG A 88 4.14 1.61 10.88
N ALA A 89 4.00 0.73 9.91
CA ALA A 89 4.05 1.10 8.49
C ALA A 89 2.90 2.04 8.12
N ILE A 90 1.68 1.78 8.63
CA ILE A 90 0.50 2.66 8.42
C ILE A 90 0.75 4.05 9.02
N ALA A 91 1.24 4.12 10.26
CA ALA A 91 1.52 5.40 10.91
C ALA A 91 2.59 6.22 10.16
N THR A 92 3.58 5.54 9.59
CA THR A 92 4.61 6.18 8.76
C THR A 92 4.02 6.72 7.46
N LEU A 93 3.14 5.95 6.81
CA LEU A 93 2.45 6.36 5.59
C LEU A 93 1.51 7.55 5.84
N ASP A 94 0.70 7.51 6.90
CA ASP A 94 -0.23 8.58 7.25
C ASP A 94 0.51 9.89 7.52
N HIS A 95 1.62 9.85 8.28
CA HIS A 95 2.47 11.01 8.49
C HIS A 95 3.06 11.56 7.19
N ALA A 96 3.56 10.68 6.31
CA ALA A 96 4.16 11.07 5.03
C ALA A 96 3.14 11.66 4.03
N MET A 97 1.85 11.34 4.20
CA MET A 97 0.73 11.81 3.36
C MET A 97 -0.06 12.97 4.01
N GLY A 98 0.47 13.60 5.07
CA GLY A 98 -0.13 14.78 5.69
C GLY A 98 -1.12 14.53 6.84
N GLY A 99 -1.27 13.29 7.32
CA GLY A 99 -2.00 12.96 8.55
C GLY A 99 -3.53 12.92 8.46
N GLU A 100 -4.09 13.06 7.26
CA GLU A 100 -5.54 13.02 6.98
C GLU A 100 -5.90 11.91 5.98
N THR A 101 -5.22 10.78 6.02
CA THR A 101 -5.52 9.69 5.07
C THR A 101 -6.65 8.79 5.55
N ALA A 102 -7.36 8.13 4.62
CA ALA A 102 -8.37 7.12 4.95
C ALA A 102 -7.82 5.94 5.79
N PHE A 103 -6.49 5.80 5.91
CA PHE A 103 -5.83 4.76 6.70
C PHE A 103 -5.86 5.02 8.22
N SER A 104 -6.06 6.27 8.66
CA SER A 104 -6.10 6.63 10.09
C SER A 104 -7.51 6.55 10.70
N ALA A 105 -8.57 6.43 9.89
CA ALA A 105 -9.94 6.23 10.37
C ALA A 105 -10.15 4.92 11.18
N PRO A 106 -9.57 3.77 10.82
CA PRO A 106 -9.71 2.54 11.62
C PRO A 106 -8.71 2.46 12.78
N VAL A 107 -7.57 3.16 12.72
CA VAL A 107 -6.54 3.15 13.79
C VAL A 107 -7.02 3.93 15.03
N ARG A 108 -7.94 4.90 14.85
CA ARG A 108 -8.61 5.59 15.96
C ARG A 108 -9.73 4.76 16.62
N SER A 109 -10.17 3.67 16.00
CA SER A 109 -11.16 2.74 16.56
C SER A 109 -10.49 1.46 17.08
N ALA A 110 -9.45 1.60 17.90
CA ALA A 110 -8.94 0.50 18.72
C ALA A 110 -10.02 -0.13 19.65
N GLU A 111 -11.21 0.46 19.74
CA GLU A 111 -12.38 -0.08 20.44
C GLU A 111 -13.34 -0.91 19.55
N ALA A 112 -13.21 -0.92 18.22
CA ALA A 112 -14.20 -1.57 17.35
C ALA A 112 -13.82 -2.99 16.86
N TYR A 113 -12.62 -3.48 17.15
CA TYR A 113 -12.13 -4.77 16.62
C TYR A 113 -11.42 -5.65 17.65
N ILE A 114 -11.73 -5.49 18.94
CA ILE A 114 -11.50 -6.55 19.93
C ILE A 114 -12.84 -7.27 20.08
N GLY A 115 -12.82 -8.57 19.80
CA GLY A 115 -14.00 -9.43 19.72
C GLY A 115 -14.98 -9.20 20.87
N GLY A 116 -16.22 -8.86 20.50
CA GLY A 116 -17.35 -9.05 21.40
C GLY A 116 -17.44 -10.53 21.78
N PRO A 117 -17.81 -10.85 23.04
CA PRO A 117 -17.92 -12.22 23.49
C PRO A 117 -18.93 -12.97 22.61
N ARG A 118 -18.53 -14.14 22.13
CA ARG A 118 -19.47 -15.14 21.63
C ARG A 118 -20.21 -15.71 22.83
N ASP A 119 -21.31 -15.07 23.21
CA ASP A 119 -22.24 -15.67 24.16
C ASP A 119 -22.88 -16.91 23.52
N LYS A 120 -22.93 -17.98 24.32
CA LYS A 120 -23.60 -19.25 24.06
C LYS A 120 -25.09 -19.14 24.33
#